data_AF-A0A2S2FA28-F1
#
_entry.id   AF-A0A2S2FA28-F1
#
_cell.length_a   1.000
_cell.length_b   1.000
_cell.length_c   1.000
_cell.angle_alpha   90.00
_cell.angle_beta   90.00
_cell.angle_gamma   90.00
#
_symmetry.space_group_name_H-M   'P 1'
#
loop_
_entity.id
_entity.type
_entity.pdbx_description
1 polymer ?
#
loop_
_entity_poly.entity_id
_entity_poly.type
_entity_poly.pdbx_seq_one_letter_code
_entity_poly.pdbx_strand_id
1 'polypeptide(L)'
;MQEDVEIKYAIYDISEFDSDSLEQLGTKSKFWYVNQDDEYLFKSVTSSTGERLGEDWAEKIACELAELLSLPHAHYELAIYKGVRGVITKNFINKNLAQRSESLTTGNELLQEHILQLGVENPNIQYIEHVYKVMNDKIERKPLGFSSLSNIKTASDFFVGYLMFDALISNQDRHNENWGMIMTSKGDTHLAPSYDHGAGFARNESDETRKLRLESRDKGQLVTNYVRKAKSQFQDPLTGKRLKLLEAFRQYALIEKKAALTWLDKLQSIDSDQIRGIIDKIPDQLMSDIAKRFTLELIICNKENLLQLNKEFSKDV
;
A
#
# COMPACT_ATOMS: atom_id res chain seq x y z
N MET A 1 34.83 -20.02 -5.30
CA MET A 1 33.81 -19.05 -4.84
C MET A 1 33.11 -18.57 -6.09
N GLN A 2 31.93 -19.08 -6.38
CA GLN A 2 31.05 -18.45 -7.35
C GLN A 2 30.58 -17.17 -6.67
N GLU A 3 30.93 -16.02 -7.23
CA GLU A 3 30.21 -14.79 -6.91
C GLU A 3 28.77 -15.04 -7.34
N ASP A 4 27.87 -15.19 -6.37
CA ASP A 4 26.44 -15.16 -6.64
C ASP A 4 26.16 -13.78 -7.25
N VAL A 5 25.97 -13.73 -8.57
CA VAL A 5 25.55 -12.52 -9.26
C VAL A 5 24.15 -12.21 -8.74
N GLU A 6 24.08 -11.24 -7.82
CA GLU A 6 22.83 -10.86 -7.19
C GLU A 6 21.88 -10.28 -8.24
N ILE A 7 20.81 -11.03 -8.56
CA ILE A 7 19.85 -10.65 -9.60
C ILE A 7 19.02 -9.48 -9.09
N LYS A 8 19.29 -8.27 -9.61
CA LYS A 8 18.49 -7.06 -9.34
C LYS A 8 17.16 -7.09 -10.13
N TYR A 9 16.16 -6.35 -9.66
CA TYR A 9 14.91 -6.14 -10.40
C TYR A 9 15.20 -5.43 -11.73
N ALA A 10 14.51 -5.88 -12.78
CA ALA A 10 14.57 -5.25 -14.09
C ALA A 10 13.96 -3.84 -14.03
N ILE A 11 14.49 -2.95 -14.88
CA ILE A 11 13.90 -1.64 -15.16
C ILE A 11 13.45 -1.67 -16.61
N TYR A 12 12.14 -1.57 -16.83
CA TYR A 12 11.56 -1.63 -18.15
C TYR A 12 11.62 -0.25 -18.82
N ASP A 13 12.28 -0.16 -19.97
CA ASP A 13 12.22 1.04 -20.81
C ASP A 13 10.91 1.02 -21.60
N ILE A 14 10.07 2.02 -21.37
CA ILE A 14 8.76 2.19 -22.02
C ILE A 14 8.75 3.42 -22.93
N SER A 15 9.92 3.94 -23.31
CA SER A 15 10.06 5.18 -24.10
C SER A 15 9.47 5.09 -25.51
N GLU A 16 9.26 3.87 -26.02
CA GLU A 16 8.61 3.57 -27.30
C GLU A 16 7.10 3.82 -27.30
N PHE A 17 6.46 3.78 -26.12
CA PHE A 17 5.02 4.01 -26.00
C PHE A 17 4.72 5.51 -25.98
N ASP A 18 3.72 5.93 -26.74
CA ASP A 18 3.34 7.34 -26.80
C ASP A 18 2.33 7.71 -25.71
N SER A 19 2.64 8.76 -24.95
CA SER A 19 1.84 9.21 -23.80
C SER A 19 0.49 9.81 -24.18
N ASP A 20 0.26 10.04 -25.47
CA ASP A 20 -0.94 10.70 -26.00
C ASP A 20 -2.03 9.70 -26.43
N SER A 21 -1.82 8.39 -26.23
CA SER A 21 -2.71 7.35 -26.75
C SER A 21 -3.92 7.02 -25.88
N LEU A 22 -3.87 7.25 -24.56
CA LEU A 22 -4.97 6.96 -23.62
C LEU A 22 -5.02 8.03 -22.52
N GLU A 23 -6.25 8.38 -22.11
CA GLU A 23 -6.61 9.44 -21.16
C GLU A 23 -5.50 9.89 -20.20
N GLN A 24 -5.17 11.19 -20.23
CA GLN A 24 -4.30 11.81 -19.23
C GLN A 24 -5.06 11.92 -17.90
N LEU A 25 -4.80 11.00 -16.96
CA LEU A 25 -5.17 11.17 -15.55
C LEU A 25 -4.20 12.18 -14.89
N GLY A 26 -4.31 13.46 -15.28
CA GLY A 26 -3.52 14.57 -14.71
C GLY A 26 -2.33 15.03 -15.57
N THR A 27 -1.28 15.54 -14.91
CA THR A 27 -0.07 16.08 -15.57
C THR A 27 0.75 14.98 -16.26
N LYS A 28 1.64 15.34 -17.20
CA LYS A 28 2.59 14.44 -17.94
C LYS A 28 3.45 13.48 -17.09
N SER A 29 3.29 13.52 -15.78
CA SER A 29 3.88 12.63 -14.77
C SER A 29 3.16 11.28 -14.63
N LYS A 30 1.93 11.13 -15.10
CA LYS A 30 1.17 9.86 -15.05
C LYS A 30 0.36 9.70 -16.32
N PHE A 31 0.42 8.54 -16.99
CA PHE A 31 -0.34 8.28 -18.21
C PHE A 31 -0.58 6.79 -18.44
N TRP A 32 -1.69 6.47 -19.10
CA TRP A 32 -2.00 5.11 -19.53
C TRP A 32 -1.40 4.82 -20.91
N TYR A 33 -0.99 3.59 -21.14
CA TYR A 33 -0.58 3.07 -22.43
C TYR A 33 -1.02 1.60 -22.57
N VAL A 34 -1.08 1.08 -23.79
CA VAL A 34 -1.41 -0.33 -24.06
C VAL A 34 -0.19 -1.06 -24.59
N ASN A 35 0.03 -2.26 -24.05
CA ASN A 35 1.03 -3.20 -24.52
C ASN A 35 0.41 -4.60 -24.58
N GLN A 36 0.44 -5.26 -25.74
CA GLN A 36 -0.10 -6.62 -25.94
C GLN A 36 -1.53 -6.81 -25.39
N ASP A 37 -2.44 -5.90 -25.76
CA ASP A 37 -3.85 -5.86 -25.35
C ASP A 37 -4.13 -5.54 -23.87
N ASP A 38 -3.09 -5.36 -23.05
CA ASP A 38 -3.20 -4.96 -21.65
C ASP A 38 -2.95 -3.46 -21.49
N GLU A 39 -3.75 -2.81 -20.64
CA GLU A 39 -3.59 -1.39 -20.27
C GLU A 39 -2.68 -1.26 -19.04
N TYR A 40 -1.72 -0.34 -19.09
CA TYR A 40 -0.75 -0.08 -18.03
C TYR A 40 -0.70 1.40 -17.69
N LEU A 41 -0.57 1.73 -16.41
CA LEU A 41 -0.33 3.08 -15.92
C LEU A 41 1.16 3.24 -15.65
N PHE A 42 1.81 4.21 -16.30
CA PHE A 42 3.10 4.70 -15.87
C PHE A 42 2.93 5.80 -14.82
N LYS A 43 3.68 5.72 -13.73
CA LYS A 43 3.80 6.76 -12.70
C LYS A 43 5.25 7.22 -12.58
N SER A 44 5.50 8.46 -13.00
CA SER A 44 6.80 9.12 -12.89
C SER A 44 7.10 9.54 -11.45
N VAL A 45 8.37 9.50 -11.05
CA VAL A 45 8.83 10.16 -9.81
C VAL A 45 8.88 11.69 -9.95
N THR A 46 8.80 12.23 -11.17
CA THR A 46 8.78 13.67 -11.43
C THR A 46 7.36 14.14 -11.69
N SER A 47 6.93 15.16 -10.97
CA SER A 47 5.60 15.78 -11.07
C SER A 47 5.67 17.29 -11.28
N SER A 48 4.54 17.93 -11.56
CA SER A 48 4.43 19.40 -11.57
C SER A 48 4.82 20.05 -10.24
N THR A 49 4.72 19.29 -9.15
CA THR A 49 5.07 19.72 -7.79
C THR A 49 6.53 19.45 -7.40
N GLY A 50 7.35 18.91 -8.31
CA GLY A 50 8.75 18.53 -8.08
C GLY A 50 9.00 17.03 -8.15
N GLU A 51 10.22 16.64 -7.77
CA GLU A 51 10.67 15.25 -7.72
C GLU A 51 10.27 14.56 -6.42
N ARG A 52 9.84 13.31 -6.54
CA ARG A 52 9.39 12.43 -5.47
C ARG A 52 10.22 11.16 -5.48
N LEU A 53 11.54 11.35 -5.43
CA LEU A 53 12.51 10.25 -5.47
C LEU A 53 12.17 9.20 -4.40
N GLY A 54 12.25 7.94 -4.82
CA GLY A 54 11.97 6.79 -4.00
C GLY A 54 10.52 6.34 -3.91
N GLU A 55 9.56 7.04 -4.51
CA GLU A 55 8.22 6.49 -4.72
C GLU A 55 8.26 5.20 -5.56
N ASP A 56 9.19 5.09 -6.50
CA ASP A 56 9.33 3.93 -7.38
C ASP A 56 9.84 2.68 -6.67
N TRP A 57 10.97 2.77 -5.96
CA TRP A 57 11.44 1.63 -5.16
C TRP A 57 10.51 1.33 -3.99
N ALA A 58 9.80 2.32 -3.45
CA ALA A 58 8.79 2.09 -2.41
C ALA A 58 7.61 1.28 -2.96
N GLU A 59 7.05 1.65 -4.12
CA GLU A 59 6.01 0.87 -4.79
C GLU A 59 6.50 -0.56 -5.08
N LYS A 60 7.73 -0.72 -5.59
CA LYS A 60 8.28 -2.06 -5.88
C LYS A 60 8.47 -2.91 -4.62
N ILE A 61 9.09 -2.38 -3.57
CA ILE A 61 9.28 -3.13 -2.32
C ILE A 61 7.92 -3.46 -1.68
N ALA A 62 6.95 -2.54 -1.69
CA ALA A 62 5.62 -2.80 -1.17
C ALA A 62 4.90 -3.89 -1.98
N CYS A 63 4.98 -3.87 -3.31
CA CYS A 63 4.45 -4.91 -4.18
C CYS A 63 4.99 -6.30 -3.80
N GLU A 64 6.30 -6.44 -3.69
CA GLU A 64 6.95 -7.73 -3.39
C GLU A 64 6.69 -8.20 -1.94
N LEU A 65 6.58 -7.29 -0.98
CA LEU A 65 6.18 -7.63 0.40
C LEU A 65 4.70 -8.04 0.49
N ALA A 66 3.83 -7.41 -0.28
CA ALA A 66 2.42 -7.78 -0.36
C ALA A 66 2.24 -9.17 -0.97
N GLU A 67 3.00 -9.49 -2.03
CA GLU A 67 3.06 -10.83 -2.63
C GLU A 67 3.52 -11.87 -1.60
N LEU A 68 4.60 -11.56 -0.85
CA LEU A 68 5.12 -12.42 0.21
C LEU A 68 4.09 -12.67 1.33
N LEU A 69 3.26 -11.66 1.64
CA LEU A 69 2.14 -11.77 2.57
C LEU A 69 0.90 -12.43 1.96
N SER A 70 0.88 -12.74 0.66
CA SER A 70 -0.34 -13.13 -0.07
C SER A 70 -1.48 -12.12 0.12
N LEU A 71 -1.14 -10.83 0.26
CA LEU A 71 -2.08 -9.74 0.39
C LEU A 71 -2.57 -9.33 -1.01
N PRO A 72 -3.86 -9.09 -1.25
CA PRO A 72 -4.31 -8.56 -2.53
C PRO A 72 -3.69 -7.21 -2.84
N HIS A 73 -2.95 -7.09 -3.95
CA HIS A 73 -2.29 -5.86 -4.35
C HIS A 73 -2.24 -5.66 -5.87
N ALA A 74 -2.11 -4.41 -6.30
CA ALA A 74 -1.74 -4.07 -7.67
C ALA A 74 -0.26 -4.41 -7.90
N HIS A 75 0.07 -4.94 -9.07
CA HIS A 75 1.45 -5.32 -9.41
C HIS A 75 2.24 -4.12 -9.93
N TYR A 76 3.48 -3.97 -9.50
CA TYR A 76 4.36 -2.86 -9.88
C TYR A 76 5.72 -3.36 -10.36
N GLU A 77 6.18 -2.77 -11.47
CA GLU A 77 7.53 -2.95 -11.99
C GLU A 77 8.24 -1.60 -12.11
N LEU A 78 9.55 -1.60 -11.93
CA LEU A 78 10.37 -0.41 -12.12
C LEU A 78 10.44 -0.09 -13.61
N ALA A 79 10.37 1.20 -13.95
CA ALA A 79 10.35 1.62 -15.35
C ALA A 79 11.09 2.93 -15.59
N ILE A 80 11.43 3.17 -16.85
CA ILE A 80 11.97 4.44 -17.36
C ILE A 80 11.16 4.85 -18.59
N TYR A 81 10.79 6.13 -18.64
CA TYR A 81 10.17 6.75 -19.81
C TYR A 81 10.97 8.00 -20.20
N LYS A 82 11.55 7.99 -21.40
CA LYS A 82 12.34 9.09 -21.97
C LYS A 82 13.41 9.62 -20.99
N GLY A 83 14.10 8.70 -20.31
CA GLY A 83 15.13 8.99 -19.32
C GLY A 83 14.61 9.33 -17.91
N VAL A 84 13.30 9.37 -17.69
CA VAL A 84 12.68 9.64 -16.39
C VAL A 84 12.24 8.35 -15.74
N ARG A 85 12.73 8.08 -14.52
CA ARG A 85 12.37 6.88 -13.75
C ARG A 85 10.96 6.95 -13.15
N GLY A 86 10.38 5.78 -12.93
CA GLY A 86 9.05 5.62 -12.37
C GLY A 86 8.71 4.15 -12.17
N VAL A 87 7.41 3.86 -12.11
CA VAL A 87 6.89 2.49 -12.10
C VAL A 87 5.79 2.33 -13.14
N ILE A 88 5.60 1.09 -13.58
CA ILE A 88 4.44 0.68 -14.36
C ILE A 88 3.58 -0.25 -13.51
N THR A 89 2.26 -0.12 -13.63
CA THR A 89 1.30 -1.02 -13.02
C THR A 89 0.23 -1.40 -14.03
N LYS A 90 -0.09 -2.69 -14.11
CA LYS A 90 -1.16 -3.18 -14.99
C LYS A 90 -2.51 -2.73 -14.45
N ASN A 91 -3.43 -2.33 -15.33
CA ASN A 91 -4.79 -2.01 -14.93
C ASN A 91 -5.46 -3.26 -14.34
N PHE A 92 -5.91 -3.16 -13.09
CA PHE A 92 -6.66 -4.21 -12.42
C PHE A 92 -8.18 -4.12 -12.66
N ILE A 93 -8.64 -3.12 -13.43
CA ILE A 93 -10.01 -2.97 -13.91
C ILE A 93 -10.10 -3.50 -15.34
N ASN A 94 -10.96 -4.50 -15.56
CA ASN A 94 -11.16 -5.04 -16.89
C ASN A 94 -12.09 -4.13 -17.72
N LYS A 95 -11.49 -3.39 -18.67
CA LYS A 95 -12.19 -2.51 -19.61
C LYS A 95 -12.51 -3.18 -20.96
N ASN A 96 -12.75 -4.50 -21.01
CA ASN A 96 -13.07 -5.17 -22.28
C ASN A 96 -14.30 -4.53 -22.95
N LEU A 97 -14.08 -3.88 -24.10
CA LEU A 97 -15.08 -3.12 -24.87
C LEU A 97 -16.24 -3.98 -25.41
N ALA A 98 -16.10 -5.30 -25.42
CA ALA A 98 -17.15 -6.24 -25.88
C ALA A 98 -18.14 -6.64 -24.77
N GLN A 99 -17.86 -6.32 -23.50
CA GLN A 99 -18.75 -6.55 -22.36
C GLN A 99 -18.96 -5.23 -21.59
N ARG A 100 -19.90 -5.18 -20.63
CA ARG A 100 -19.95 -4.05 -19.69
C ARG A 100 -18.59 -3.99 -18.98
N SER A 101 -17.93 -2.84 -19.01
CA SER A 101 -16.64 -2.65 -18.34
C SER A 101 -16.82 -2.73 -16.83
N GLU A 102 -15.82 -3.29 -16.15
CA GLU A 102 -15.71 -3.13 -14.70
C GLU A 102 -15.47 -1.63 -14.39
N SER A 103 -15.86 -1.19 -13.20
CA SER A 103 -15.63 0.18 -12.74
C SER A 103 -15.09 0.21 -11.33
N LEU A 104 -14.20 1.16 -11.05
CA LEU A 104 -13.71 1.46 -9.70
C LEU A 104 -14.52 2.61 -9.13
N THR A 105 -15.15 2.38 -7.97
CA THR A 105 -15.71 3.43 -7.11
C THR A 105 -14.77 3.62 -5.93
N THR A 106 -14.17 4.81 -5.82
CA THR A 106 -13.19 5.11 -4.76
C THR A 106 -13.87 5.30 -3.40
N GLY A 107 -13.10 5.13 -2.32
CA GLY A 107 -13.58 5.23 -0.95
C GLY A 107 -14.20 6.58 -0.59
N ASN A 108 -13.76 7.69 -1.19
CA ASN A 108 -14.36 9.02 -1.00
C ASN A 108 -15.81 9.06 -1.52
N GLU A 109 -16.09 8.46 -2.67
CA GLU A 109 -17.43 8.35 -3.25
C GLU A 109 -18.31 7.41 -2.40
N LEU A 110 -17.78 6.26 -1.99
CA LEU A 110 -18.50 5.32 -1.11
C LEU A 110 -18.82 5.94 0.25
N LEU A 111 -17.86 6.66 0.83
CA LEU A 111 -18.05 7.38 2.08
C LEU A 111 -19.04 8.52 1.90
N GLN A 112 -19.01 9.26 0.80
CA GLN A 112 -19.97 10.32 0.52
C GLN A 112 -21.40 9.79 0.52
N GLU A 113 -21.66 8.67 -0.16
CA GLU A 113 -22.99 8.03 -0.16
C GLU A 113 -23.42 7.63 1.25
N HIS A 114 -22.50 7.07 2.06
CA HIS A 114 -22.76 6.66 3.44
C HIS A 114 -23.03 7.83 4.39
N ILE A 115 -22.19 8.87 4.37
CA ILE A 115 -22.26 9.98 5.32
C ILE A 115 -23.38 10.98 5.01
N LEU A 116 -23.82 11.08 3.74
CA LEU A 116 -25.01 11.86 3.38
C LEU A 116 -26.25 11.34 4.12
N GLN A 117 -26.34 10.04 4.38
CA GLN A 117 -27.42 9.44 5.16
C GLN A 117 -27.34 9.81 6.66
N LEU A 118 -26.15 10.20 7.13
CA LEU A 118 -25.87 10.55 8.54
C LEU A 118 -25.86 12.06 8.80
N GLY A 119 -25.96 12.90 7.77
CA GLY A 119 -25.90 14.36 7.90
C GLY A 119 -24.51 14.90 8.26
N VAL A 120 -23.43 14.17 7.96
CA VAL A 120 -22.04 14.58 8.22
C VAL A 120 -21.44 15.27 6.98
N GLU A 121 -20.67 16.34 7.19
CA GLU A 121 -20.40 17.33 6.13
C GLU A 121 -19.15 17.09 5.26
N ASN A 122 -18.19 16.22 5.62
CA ASN A 122 -16.91 16.14 4.89
C ASN A 122 -16.48 14.70 4.51
N PRO A 123 -16.69 14.26 3.25
CA PRO A 123 -16.26 12.94 2.78
C PRO A 123 -14.74 12.78 2.69
N ASN A 124 -13.98 13.88 2.77
CA ASN A 124 -12.51 13.85 2.79
C ASN A 124 -11.92 13.44 4.14
N ILE A 125 -12.76 13.26 5.16
CA ILE A 125 -12.37 12.72 6.46
C ILE A 125 -12.89 11.30 6.56
N GLN A 126 -12.01 10.37 6.89
CA GLN A 126 -12.36 8.98 7.13
C GLN A 126 -12.17 8.59 8.60
N TYR A 127 -13.17 7.89 9.12
CA TYR A 127 -13.19 7.31 10.46
C TYR A 127 -13.23 5.78 10.33
N ILE A 128 -12.59 5.08 11.26
CA ILE A 128 -12.55 3.60 11.28
C ILE A 128 -13.95 3.01 11.18
N GLU A 129 -14.89 3.54 11.96
CA GLU A 129 -16.28 3.06 11.99
C GLU A 129 -17.00 3.22 10.64
N HIS A 130 -16.85 4.36 9.95
CA HIS A 130 -17.50 4.58 8.67
C HIS A 130 -16.93 3.68 7.57
N VAL A 131 -15.61 3.52 7.55
CA VAL A 131 -14.97 2.61 6.60
C VAL A 131 -15.37 1.17 6.89
N TYR A 132 -15.42 0.76 8.17
CA TYR A 132 -15.93 -0.56 8.55
C TYR A 132 -17.37 -0.80 8.08
N LYS A 133 -18.27 0.18 8.22
CA LYS A 133 -19.65 0.10 7.71
C LYS A 133 -19.68 -0.03 6.19
N VAL A 134 -18.93 0.80 5.46
CA VAL A 134 -18.82 0.70 3.99
C VAL A 134 -18.34 -0.70 3.57
N MET A 135 -17.31 -1.23 4.23
CA MET A 135 -16.77 -2.57 3.91
C MET A 135 -17.80 -3.69 4.08
N ASN A 136 -18.72 -3.57 5.03
CA ASN A 136 -19.73 -4.60 5.29
C ASN A 136 -21.03 -4.39 4.51
N ASP A 137 -21.46 -3.14 4.34
CA ASP A 137 -22.78 -2.82 3.80
C ASP A 137 -22.77 -2.62 2.27
N LYS A 138 -21.63 -2.27 1.68
CA LYS A 138 -21.51 -1.91 0.25
C LYS A 138 -20.69 -2.89 -0.57
N ILE A 139 -19.73 -3.57 0.05
CA ILE A 139 -18.79 -4.44 -0.64
C ILE A 139 -19.09 -5.90 -0.29
N GLU A 140 -19.78 -6.59 -1.19
CA GLU A 140 -20.30 -7.94 -0.96
C GLU A 140 -19.19 -9.00 -0.88
N ARG A 141 -18.10 -8.78 -1.62
CA ARG A 141 -17.10 -9.82 -1.88
C ARG A 141 -15.68 -9.33 -1.62
N LYS A 142 -14.83 -10.28 -1.26
CA LYS A 142 -13.37 -10.15 -1.22
C LYS A 142 -12.77 -9.70 -2.56
N PRO A 143 -11.49 -9.28 -2.60
CA PRO A 143 -10.82 -8.92 -3.85
C PRO A 143 -10.88 -10.01 -4.93
N LEU A 144 -11.05 -9.57 -6.17
CA LEU A 144 -11.13 -10.44 -7.35
C LEU A 144 -9.85 -11.28 -7.49
N GLY A 145 -9.99 -12.57 -7.77
CA GLY A 145 -8.86 -13.49 -7.94
C GLY A 145 -8.21 -13.99 -6.65
N PHE A 146 -8.60 -13.48 -5.48
CA PHE A 146 -7.99 -13.90 -4.21
C PHE A 146 -8.77 -15.00 -3.51
N SER A 147 -8.05 -16.01 -3.01
CA SER A 147 -8.65 -17.10 -2.24
C SER A 147 -8.98 -16.64 -0.82
N SER A 148 -10.07 -17.20 -0.27
CA SER A 148 -10.39 -16.97 1.14
C SER A 148 -9.42 -17.76 1.99
N LEU A 149 -8.97 -17.18 3.10
CA LEU A 149 -8.15 -17.88 4.08
C LEU A 149 -9.00 -18.24 5.30
N SER A 150 -8.41 -18.99 6.23
CA SER A 150 -9.02 -19.20 7.54
C SER A 150 -9.34 -17.82 8.16
N ASN A 151 -10.58 -17.59 8.57
CA ASN A 151 -11.04 -16.32 9.14
C ASN A 151 -10.87 -15.05 8.27
N ILE A 152 -10.54 -15.17 6.98
CA ILE A 152 -10.45 -14.03 6.05
C ILE A 152 -11.32 -14.32 4.83
N LYS A 153 -12.51 -13.74 4.81
CA LYS A 153 -13.56 -14.05 3.83
C LYS A 153 -14.24 -12.81 3.25
N THR A 154 -14.47 -11.78 4.07
CA THR A 154 -15.22 -10.57 3.72
C THR A 154 -14.27 -9.45 3.27
N ALA A 155 -14.82 -8.40 2.65
CA ALA A 155 -14.04 -7.19 2.36
C ALA A 155 -13.43 -6.58 3.62
N SER A 156 -14.16 -6.56 4.75
CA SER A 156 -13.67 -6.05 6.03
C SER A 156 -12.48 -6.87 6.56
N ASP A 157 -12.53 -8.21 6.44
CA ASP A 157 -11.42 -9.09 6.84
C ASP A 157 -10.14 -8.84 6.02
N PHE A 158 -10.27 -8.50 4.74
CA PHE A 158 -9.12 -8.13 3.89
C PHE A 158 -8.63 -6.72 4.23
N PHE A 159 -9.53 -5.80 4.52
CA PHE A 159 -9.19 -4.41 4.81
C PHE A 159 -8.39 -4.26 6.11
N VAL A 160 -8.64 -5.08 7.14
CA VAL A 160 -7.77 -5.10 8.33
C VAL A 160 -6.33 -5.53 7.96
N GLY A 161 -6.16 -6.40 6.97
CA GLY A 161 -4.86 -6.74 6.39
C GLY A 161 -4.21 -5.57 5.67
N TYR A 162 -4.98 -4.73 4.97
CA TYR A 162 -4.47 -3.50 4.34
C TYR A 162 -3.95 -2.52 5.39
N LEU A 163 -4.65 -2.34 6.50
CA LEU A 163 -4.19 -1.47 7.60
C LEU A 163 -2.96 -2.03 8.33
N MET A 164 -2.88 -3.35 8.51
CA MET A 164 -1.67 -4.01 9.01
C MET A 164 -0.49 -3.72 8.07
N PHE A 165 -0.72 -3.85 6.76
CA PHE A 165 0.30 -3.63 5.75
C PHE A 165 0.77 -2.17 5.72
N ASP A 166 -0.15 -1.21 5.79
CA ASP A 166 0.19 0.21 5.87
C ASP A 166 1.05 0.52 7.11
N ALA A 167 0.74 -0.08 8.26
CA ALA A 167 1.57 0.03 9.45
C ALA A 167 2.96 -0.62 9.29
N LEU A 168 3.03 -1.79 8.66
CA LEU A 168 4.29 -2.50 8.39
C LEU A 168 5.25 -1.64 7.57
N ILE A 169 4.75 -1.06 6.47
CA ILE A 169 5.55 -0.28 5.53
C ILE A 169 5.60 1.22 5.87
N SER A 170 4.96 1.65 6.98
CA SER A 170 4.81 3.07 7.33
C SER A 170 4.16 3.93 6.22
N ASN A 171 3.17 3.37 5.51
CA ASN A 171 2.41 4.10 4.49
C ASN A 171 1.48 5.12 5.17
N GLN A 172 1.77 6.41 5.00
CA GLN A 172 1.00 7.49 5.62
C GLN A 172 -0.08 8.06 4.70
N ASP A 173 -0.32 7.45 3.53
CA ASP A 173 -1.18 8.01 2.49
C ASP A 173 -2.29 7.07 1.99
N ARG A 174 -2.81 6.21 2.87
CA ARG A 174 -4.08 5.50 2.64
C ARG A 174 -5.27 6.45 2.80
N HIS A 175 -5.36 7.49 1.99
CA HIS A 175 -6.54 8.36 1.95
C HIS A 175 -7.69 7.64 1.25
N ASN A 176 -8.87 8.25 1.31
CA ASN A 176 -10.13 7.71 0.80
C ASN A 176 -10.16 7.49 -0.73
N GLU A 177 -9.19 7.95 -1.52
CA GLU A 177 -9.08 7.61 -2.94
C GLU A 177 -8.11 6.45 -3.20
N ASN A 178 -7.30 6.07 -2.20
CA ASN A 178 -6.32 4.98 -2.25
C ASN A 178 -6.88 3.64 -1.74
N TRP A 179 -8.20 3.48 -1.81
CA TRP A 179 -8.93 2.22 -1.69
C TRP A 179 -10.30 2.39 -2.35
N GLY A 180 -10.96 1.28 -2.68
CA GLY A 180 -12.26 1.36 -3.33
C GLY A 180 -12.90 0.00 -3.58
N MET A 181 -13.99 0.04 -4.34
CA MET A 181 -14.81 -1.09 -4.71
C MET A 181 -14.79 -1.25 -6.24
N ILE A 182 -14.56 -2.46 -6.71
CA ILE A 182 -14.73 -2.84 -8.11
C ILE A 182 -16.13 -3.37 -8.29
N MET A 183 -16.90 -2.76 -9.20
CA MET A 183 -18.15 -3.32 -9.68
C MET A 183 -17.89 -4.10 -10.96
N THR A 184 -18.21 -5.39 -10.94
CA THR A 184 -18.03 -6.25 -12.12
C THR A 184 -19.12 -6.00 -13.15
N SER A 185 -18.89 -6.48 -14.37
CA SER A 185 -19.88 -6.45 -15.46
C SER A 185 -21.23 -7.11 -15.11
N LYS A 186 -21.23 -8.03 -14.13
CA LYS A 186 -22.39 -8.75 -13.61
C LYS A 186 -23.13 -8.02 -12.47
N GLY A 187 -22.55 -6.92 -11.96
CA GLY A 187 -23.08 -6.16 -10.82
C GLY A 187 -22.57 -6.62 -9.46
N ASP A 188 -21.75 -7.67 -9.38
CA ASP A 188 -21.10 -8.07 -8.12
C ASP A 188 -20.10 -7.00 -7.67
N THR A 189 -20.10 -6.67 -6.37
CA THR A 189 -19.16 -5.71 -5.78
C THR A 189 -18.03 -6.39 -5.03
N HIS A 190 -16.80 -6.01 -5.35
CA HIS A 190 -15.58 -6.57 -4.79
C HIS A 190 -14.71 -5.48 -4.19
N LEU A 191 -14.00 -5.76 -3.10
CA LEU A 191 -12.96 -4.86 -2.62
C LEU A 191 -11.84 -4.77 -3.67
N ALA A 192 -11.38 -3.57 -4.02
CA ALA A 192 -10.23 -3.41 -4.89
C ALA A 192 -8.97 -4.03 -4.24
N PRO A 193 -8.02 -4.57 -5.03
CA PRO A 193 -6.70 -4.91 -4.49
C PRO A 193 -6.05 -3.65 -3.88
N SER A 194 -5.12 -3.81 -2.94
CA SER A 194 -4.41 -2.67 -2.37
C SER A 194 -3.48 -2.02 -3.40
N TYR A 195 -3.50 -0.70 -3.54
CA TYR A 195 -2.67 0.04 -4.51
C TYR A 195 -2.13 1.34 -3.91
N ASP A 196 -1.21 1.98 -4.63
CA ASP A 196 -0.57 3.27 -4.28
C ASP A 196 0.16 3.28 -2.92
N HIS A 197 1.29 2.57 -2.86
CA HIS A 197 2.13 2.44 -1.67
C HIS A 197 3.41 3.27 -1.72
N GLY A 198 3.58 4.16 -2.71
CA GLY A 198 4.78 4.97 -2.91
C GLY A 198 5.10 5.93 -1.74
N ALA A 199 4.14 6.17 -0.84
CA ALA A 199 4.34 6.97 0.37
C ALA A 199 4.90 6.19 1.57
N GLY A 200 5.33 4.94 1.37
CA GLY A 200 5.92 4.08 2.41
C GLY A 200 7.42 4.33 2.71
N PHE A 201 7.92 3.55 3.67
CA PHE A 201 9.33 3.35 4.04
C PHE A 201 10.13 4.59 4.42
N ALA A 202 9.45 5.71 4.72
CA ALA A 202 10.08 7.00 4.92
C ALA A 202 11.07 7.36 3.78
N ARG A 203 10.67 7.09 2.53
CA ARG A 203 11.47 7.34 1.32
C ARG A 203 12.01 8.77 1.19
N ASN A 204 11.35 9.72 1.84
CA ASN A 204 11.72 11.15 1.88
C ASN A 204 12.88 11.49 2.81
N GLU A 205 13.29 10.58 3.70
CA GLU A 205 14.42 10.84 4.59
C GLU A 205 15.73 10.86 3.79
N SER A 206 16.65 11.75 4.13
CA SER A 206 17.99 11.77 3.53
C SER A 206 18.83 10.62 4.08
N ASP A 207 19.92 10.28 3.38
CA ASP A 207 20.86 9.25 3.81
C ASP A 207 21.55 9.59 5.14
N GLU A 208 21.81 10.88 5.39
CA GLU A 208 22.31 11.36 6.68
C GLU A 208 21.30 11.12 7.79
N THR A 209 20.02 11.43 7.56
CA THR A 209 18.97 11.17 8.55
C THR A 209 18.81 9.67 8.77
N ARG A 210 18.77 8.85 7.72
CA ARG A 210 18.72 7.39 7.83
C ARG A 210 19.86 6.85 8.68
N LYS A 211 21.10 7.30 8.41
CA LYS A 211 22.27 6.92 9.21
C LYS A 211 22.13 7.34 10.67
N LEU A 212 21.68 8.57 10.93
CA LEU A 212 21.41 9.03 12.30
C LEU A 212 20.35 8.16 12.99
N ARG A 213 19.25 7.81 12.32
CA ARG A 213 18.20 6.94 12.87
C ARG A 213 18.68 5.53 13.18
N LEU A 214 19.69 5.03 12.46
CA LEU A 214 20.29 3.72 12.68
C LEU A 214 21.33 3.72 13.81
N GLU A 215 22.12 4.79 13.91
CA GLU A 215 23.37 4.78 14.70
C GLU A 215 23.35 5.72 15.92
N SER A 216 22.29 6.53 16.10
CA SER A 216 22.24 7.54 17.16
C SER A 216 22.32 6.93 18.57
N ARG A 217 23.07 7.60 19.45
CA ARG A 217 23.11 7.29 20.89
C ARG A 217 21.85 7.78 21.62
N ASP A 218 21.15 8.76 21.06
CA ASP A 218 19.86 9.21 21.58
C ASP A 218 18.79 8.21 21.18
N LYS A 219 18.35 7.39 22.16
CA LYS A 219 17.31 6.38 21.93
C LYS A 219 16.05 6.96 21.32
N GLY A 220 15.68 8.21 21.64
CA GLY A 220 14.49 8.86 21.08
C GLY A 220 14.58 9.12 19.57
N GLN A 221 15.79 9.11 19.03
CA GLN A 221 16.06 9.28 17.60
C GLN A 221 16.17 7.96 16.85
N LEU A 222 16.31 6.82 17.52
CA LEU A 222 16.43 5.54 16.85
C LEU A 222 15.16 5.19 16.06
N VAL A 223 15.35 4.43 14.98
CA VAL A 223 14.29 3.88 14.13
C VAL A 223 13.14 3.25 14.93
N THR A 224 13.45 2.50 16.00
CA THR A 224 12.48 1.89 16.93
C THR A 224 11.46 2.88 17.50
N ASN A 225 11.84 4.13 17.72
CA ASN A 225 10.96 5.21 18.21
C ASN A 225 10.42 6.09 17.09
N TYR A 226 11.17 6.20 15.99
CA TYR A 226 10.77 6.96 14.80
C TYR A 226 9.48 6.38 14.18
N VAL A 227 9.45 5.06 13.93
CA VAL A 227 8.35 4.42 13.21
C VAL A 227 6.99 4.53 13.94
N ARG A 228 7.02 4.61 15.28
CA ARG A 228 5.83 4.76 16.15
C ARG A 228 5.13 6.12 16.04
N LYS A 229 5.68 7.05 15.25
CA LYS A 229 5.14 8.41 15.08
C LYS A 229 4.33 8.56 13.79
N ALA A 230 4.44 7.62 12.86
CA ALA A 230 3.76 7.68 11.56
C ALA A 230 2.24 7.72 11.73
N LYS A 231 1.59 8.60 10.96
CA LYS A 231 0.14 8.87 11.07
C LYS A 231 -0.60 8.27 9.88
N SER A 232 -1.69 7.56 10.16
CA SER A 232 -2.68 7.13 9.17
C SER A 232 -3.51 8.32 8.68
N GLN A 233 -4.26 8.15 7.60
CA GLN A 233 -5.24 9.13 7.13
C GLN A 233 -6.60 9.03 7.85
N PHE A 234 -6.72 8.15 8.84
CA PHE A 234 -7.90 8.07 9.72
C PHE A 234 -7.82 9.11 10.82
N GLN A 235 -8.96 9.72 11.16
CA GLN A 235 -9.05 10.64 12.28
C GLN A 235 -9.75 10.01 13.49
N ASP A 236 -9.42 10.52 14.67
CA ASP A 236 -10.17 10.30 15.89
C ASP A 236 -11.41 11.22 15.89
N PRO A 237 -12.64 10.70 16.03
CA PRO A 237 -13.85 11.51 15.97
C PRO A 237 -14.01 12.47 17.17
N LEU A 238 -13.37 12.19 18.31
CA LEU A 238 -13.43 13.04 19.50
C LEU A 238 -12.44 14.20 19.43
N THR A 239 -11.27 13.97 18.82
CA THR A 239 -10.19 14.98 18.81
C THR A 239 -9.95 15.64 17.46
N GLY A 240 -10.47 15.08 16.36
CA GLY A 240 -10.19 15.51 14.98
C GLY A 240 -8.74 15.31 14.54
N LYS A 241 -7.91 14.62 15.33
CA LYS A 241 -6.50 14.38 15.01
C LYS A 241 -6.35 13.07 14.24
N ARG A 242 -5.41 13.04 13.29
CA ARG A 242 -4.99 11.81 12.61
C ARG A 242 -4.48 10.77 13.61
N LEU A 243 -5.02 9.56 13.53
CA LEU A 243 -4.55 8.39 14.28
C LEU A 243 -3.16 7.99 13.80
N LYS A 244 -2.36 7.40 14.70
CA LYS A 244 -1.13 6.70 14.33
C LYS A 244 -1.46 5.45 13.51
N LEU A 245 -0.54 4.99 12.66
CA LEU A 245 -0.78 3.77 11.86
C LEU A 245 -1.09 2.54 12.71
N LEU A 246 -0.29 2.29 13.75
CA LEU A 246 -0.55 1.19 14.69
C LEU A 246 -1.90 1.33 15.41
N GLU A 247 -2.33 2.55 15.70
CA GLU A 247 -3.62 2.78 16.37
C GLU A 247 -4.79 2.57 15.41
N ALA A 248 -4.68 3.01 14.15
CA ALA A 248 -5.69 2.75 13.13
C ALA A 248 -5.86 1.24 12.89
N PHE A 249 -4.75 0.49 12.74
CA PHE A 249 -4.78 -0.96 12.67
C PHE A 249 -5.41 -1.57 13.93
N ARG A 250 -4.97 -1.16 15.13
CA ARG A 250 -5.48 -1.68 16.40
C ARG A 250 -6.98 -1.47 16.56
N GLN A 251 -7.50 -0.28 16.26
CA GLN A 251 -8.94 0.01 16.37
C GLN A 251 -9.76 -0.86 15.42
N TYR A 252 -9.31 -1.02 14.17
CA TYR A 252 -10.01 -1.89 13.22
C TYR A 252 -9.90 -3.38 13.62
N ALA A 253 -8.73 -3.81 14.07
CA ALA A 253 -8.46 -5.18 14.52
C ALA A 253 -9.27 -5.57 15.76
N LEU A 254 -9.63 -4.63 16.63
CA LEU A 254 -10.54 -4.89 17.76
C LEU A 254 -11.97 -5.23 17.30
N ILE A 255 -12.37 -4.74 16.12
CA ILE A 255 -13.64 -5.10 15.48
C ILE A 255 -13.50 -6.46 14.80
N GLU A 256 -12.44 -6.65 13.99
CA GLU A 256 -12.19 -7.86 13.21
C GLU A 256 -11.09 -8.76 13.80
N LYS A 257 -11.24 -9.17 15.07
CA LYS A 257 -10.17 -9.84 15.83
C LYS A 257 -9.63 -11.12 15.16
N LYS A 258 -10.50 -11.96 14.61
CA LYS A 258 -10.11 -13.25 14.01
C LYS A 258 -9.32 -13.07 12.71
N ALA A 259 -9.74 -12.13 11.87
CA ALA A 259 -9.01 -11.77 10.65
C ALA A 259 -7.67 -11.13 11.01
N ALA A 260 -7.64 -10.22 11.98
CA ALA A 260 -6.41 -9.56 12.45
C ALA A 260 -5.36 -10.57 12.95
N LEU A 261 -5.77 -11.54 13.80
CA LEU A 261 -4.88 -12.59 14.27
C LEU A 261 -4.32 -13.42 13.11
N THR A 262 -5.17 -13.77 12.13
CA THR A 262 -4.72 -14.54 10.96
C THR A 262 -3.70 -13.75 10.11
N TRP A 263 -3.89 -12.45 9.93
CA TRP A 263 -2.92 -11.60 9.23
C TRP A 263 -1.60 -11.46 10.01
N LEU A 264 -1.67 -11.32 11.34
CA LEU A 264 -0.49 -11.26 12.19
C LEU A 264 0.28 -12.59 12.21
N ASP A 265 -0.40 -13.74 12.14
CA ASP A 265 0.25 -15.05 12.00
C ASP A 265 1.02 -15.15 10.67
N LYS A 266 0.42 -14.68 9.56
CA LYS A 266 1.11 -14.60 8.27
C LYS A 266 2.33 -13.68 8.35
N LEU A 267 2.19 -12.51 8.96
CA LEU A 267 3.31 -11.60 9.17
C LEU A 267 4.41 -12.22 10.04
N GLN A 268 4.05 -12.98 11.07
CA GLN A 268 5.00 -13.66 11.95
C GLN A 268 5.89 -14.62 11.16
N SER A 269 5.32 -15.34 10.18
CA SER A 269 6.02 -16.34 9.36
C SER A 269 7.10 -15.79 8.43
N ILE A 270 7.11 -14.48 8.15
CA ILE A 270 8.08 -13.85 7.24
C ILE A 270 9.36 -13.51 7.99
N ASP A 271 10.49 -14.14 7.70
CA ASP A 271 11.75 -13.81 8.37
C ASP A 271 12.43 -12.55 7.79
N SER A 272 13.49 -12.08 8.48
CA SER A 272 14.24 -10.90 8.06
C SER A 272 15.06 -11.11 6.78
N ASP A 273 15.42 -12.35 6.45
CA ASP A 273 16.23 -12.67 5.29
C ASP A 273 15.38 -12.63 4.02
N GLN A 274 14.12 -13.05 4.09
CA GLN A 274 13.14 -12.87 3.02
C GLN A 274 12.90 -11.38 2.73
N ILE A 275 12.75 -10.54 3.77
CA ILE A 275 12.58 -9.09 3.62
C ILE A 275 13.83 -8.46 3.01
N ARG A 276 15.01 -8.83 3.52
CA ARG A 276 16.30 -8.38 2.97
C ARG A 276 16.44 -8.77 1.50
N GLY A 277 16.10 -10.02 1.15
CA GLY A 277 16.15 -10.52 -0.22
C GLY A 277 15.20 -9.81 -1.19
N ILE A 278 14.15 -9.14 -0.70
CA ILE A 278 13.32 -8.24 -1.52
C ILE A 278 14.02 -6.90 -1.73
N ILE A 279 14.58 -6.32 -0.66
CA ILE A 279 15.17 -4.97 -0.67
C ILE A 279 16.48 -4.95 -1.48
N ASP A 280 17.34 -5.95 -1.30
CA ASP A 280 18.68 -5.98 -1.91
C ASP A 280 18.61 -6.11 -3.44
N LYS A 281 17.51 -6.65 -3.98
CA LYS A 281 17.23 -6.70 -5.42
C LYS A 281 16.95 -5.33 -6.04
N ILE A 282 16.67 -4.28 -5.26
CA ILE A 282 16.52 -2.93 -5.85
C ILE A 282 17.88 -2.49 -6.43
N PRO A 283 17.94 -2.03 -7.70
CA PRO A 283 19.18 -1.55 -8.30
C PRO A 283 19.81 -0.40 -7.50
N ASP A 284 21.15 -0.40 -7.37
CA ASP A 284 21.86 0.56 -6.50
C ASP A 284 21.78 2.00 -7.03
N GLN A 285 21.57 2.17 -8.34
CA GLN A 285 21.27 3.46 -8.95
C GLN A 285 19.93 4.07 -8.48
N LEU A 286 19.05 3.25 -7.89
CA LEU A 286 17.73 3.67 -7.42
C LEU A 286 17.67 3.89 -5.91
N MET A 287 18.45 3.12 -5.14
CA MET A 287 18.40 3.08 -3.68
C MET A 287 19.79 2.77 -3.11
N SER A 288 20.32 3.66 -2.27
CA SER A 288 21.64 3.49 -1.64
C SER A 288 21.66 2.39 -0.60
N ASP A 289 22.85 1.88 -0.27
CA ASP A 289 23.02 0.85 0.77
C ASP A 289 22.47 1.27 2.14
N ILE A 290 22.64 2.54 2.50
CA ILE A 290 22.11 3.06 3.78
C ILE A 290 20.58 3.15 3.75
N ALA A 291 19.98 3.49 2.60
CA ALA A 291 18.53 3.40 2.43
C ALA A 291 18.04 1.96 2.55
N LYS A 292 18.70 0.99 1.92
CA LYS A 292 18.36 -0.44 2.02
C LYS A 292 18.39 -0.92 3.48
N ARG A 293 19.48 -0.63 4.19
CA ARG A 293 19.64 -0.96 5.63
C ARG A 293 18.56 -0.31 6.49
N PHE A 294 18.27 0.96 6.26
CA PHE A 294 17.25 1.68 7.02
C PHE A 294 15.85 1.11 6.77
N THR A 295 15.50 0.82 5.51
CA THR A 295 14.20 0.24 5.14
C THR A 295 13.99 -1.12 5.78
N LEU A 296 15.01 -1.99 5.78
CA LEU A 296 14.95 -3.28 6.44
C LEU A 296 14.66 -3.12 7.94
N GLU A 297 15.42 -2.28 8.62
CA GLU A 297 15.27 -2.05 10.06
C GLU A 297 13.91 -1.41 10.40
N LEU A 298 13.41 -0.52 9.55
CA LEU A 298 12.06 0.06 9.68
C LEU A 298 10.97 -1.02 9.64
N ILE A 299 11.05 -1.94 8.67
CA ILE A 299 10.08 -3.02 8.53
C ILE A 299 10.15 -3.97 9.73
N ILE A 300 11.36 -4.34 10.18
CA ILE A 300 11.56 -5.18 11.36
C ILE A 300 10.93 -4.53 12.60
N CYS A 301 11.22 -3.25 12.85
CA CYS A 301 10.64 -2.51 13.98
C CYS A 301 9.10 -2.48 13.92
N ASN A 302 8.51 -2.24 12.74
CA ASN A 302 7.06 -2.22 12.60
C ASN A 302 6.44 -3.60 12.75
N LYS A 303 7.08 -4.65 12.20
CA LYS A 303 6.69 -6.04 12.39
C LYS A 303 6.62 -6.37 13.89
N GLU A 304 7.65 -6.03 14.65
CA GLU A 304 7.66 -6.26 16.10
C GLU A 304 6.53 -5.51 16.82
N ASN A 305 6.32 -4.23 16.48
CA ASN A 305 5.24 -3.43 17.07
C ASN A 305 3.85 -4.02 16.76
N LEU A 306 3.63 -4.53 15.54
CA LEU A 306 2.39 -5.18 15.14
C LEU A 306 2.17 -6.48 15.90
N LEU A 307 3.19 -7.35 15.97
CA LEU A 307 3.09 -8.65 16.66
C LEU A 307 2.89 -8.51 18.17
N GLN A 308 3.32 -7.41 18.79
CA GLN A 308 3.01 -7.14 20.20
C GLN A 308 1.50 -6.98 20.47
N LEU A 309 0.71 -6.58 19.46
CA LEU A 309 -0.74 -6.43 19.56
C LEU A 309 -1.49 -7.76 19.58
N ASN A 310 -0.87 -8.89 19.20
CA ASN A 310 -1.50 -10.22 19.24
C ASN A 310 -2.14 -10.54 20.60
N LYS A 311 -1.46 -10.17 21.69
CA LYS A 311 -1.92 -10.41 23.07
C LYS A 311 -3.21 -9.67 23.39
N GLU A 312 -3.49 -8.58 22.69
CA GLU A 312 -4.70 -7.79 22.89
C GLU A 312 -5.91 -8.44 22.21
N PHE A 313 -5.71 -8.94 20.98
CA PHE A 313 -6.80 -9.53 20.18
C PHE A 313 -7.14 -10.96 20.61
N SER A 314 -6.19 -11.68 21.21
CA SER A 314 -6.38 -13.06 21.68
C SER A 314 -7.23 -13.19 22.95
N LYS A 315 -7.56 -12.09 23.64
CA LYS A 315 -8.18 -12.16 24.99
C LYS A 315 -9.60 -12.72 25.00
N ASP A 316 -10.30 -12.76 23.86
CA ASP A 316 -11.71 -13.16 23.77
C ASP A 316 -12.04 -13.90 22.46
N VAL A 317 -11.04 -14.51 21.81
CA VAL A 317 -11.19 -15.25 20.53
C VAL A 317 -11.06 -16.75 20.77
#